data_AF-A0A7W4VWP4-F1
#
_entry.id   AF-A0A7W4VWP4-F1
#
_cell.length_a   1.000
_cell.length_b   1.000
_cell.length_c   1.000
_cell.angle_alpha   90.00
_cell.angle_beta   90.00
_cell.angle_gamma   90.00
#
_symmetry.space_group_name_H-M   'P 1'
#
loop_
_entity.id
_entity.type
_entity.pdbx_description
1 polymer ?
#
loop_
_entity_poly.entity_id
_entity_poly.type
_entity_poly.pdbx_seq_one_letter_code
_entity_poly.pdbx_strand_id
1 'polypeptide(L)'
;MTLLELPESEVCETFMERGWTDGLPVVAPTPDRVAAMLATVGMAPGDVVGGIARRGRVLTAELAAVNAVMAGCAPVHFPIAVAAMGAALDPAFNANATFTSTGGAATCIVVSGPMASEAGMNSGANLLGPGNRANLTIGRALRLVARNVFGAASGDMDASSLGNAAKLSLCFAEADPPEPWLPLRVRLGYAPEDTTVTVMATEASRQIANHLSEDPVGLLRTIASSIRVPATFPVGKGGQGVVVLGPEHSLALRQAGWTQRQAAELLVEASRIHPDDLIANGVPLEVDSAHDMTPGADGLLPSLVSPDDLVLVSGGGGGPGWSAYLPGFAPAKHSRAVTRRVRTAADELPDCGPDACEVDLSTFSATLHARGAAS
;
A
#
# COMPACT_ATOMS: atom_id res chain seq x y z
N MET A 1 24.84 16.29 -2.45
CA MET A 1 23.71 16.99 -1.83
C MET A 1 24.26 18.24 -1.14
N THR A 2 23.59 19.40 -1.23
CA THR A 2 24.11 20.66 -0.64
C THR A 2 23.33 20.98 0.63
N LEU A 3 24.03 21.20 1.74
CA LEU A 3 23.41 21.66 2.98
C LEU A 3 22.88 23.08 2.80
N LEU A 4 21.70 23.34 3.35
CA LEU A 4 21.07 24.65 3.35
C LEU A 4 21.00 25.14 4.79
N GLU A 5 21.53 26.33 5.03
CA GLU A 5 21.37 27.03 6.31
C GLU A 5 20.14 27.94 6.21
N LEU A 6 19.16 27.69 7.06
CA LEU A 6 17.90 28.42 7.12
C LEU A 6 17.54 28.69 8.59
N PRO A 7 16.98 29.87 8.92
CA PRO A 7 16.31 30.07 10.20
C PRO A 7 15.19 29.03 10.39
N GLU A 8 15.00 28.53 11.61
CA GLU A 8 13.96 27.53 11.90
C GLU A 8 12.56 27.98 11.44
N SER A 9 12.26 29.27 11.63
CA SER A 9 11.00 29.90 11.24
C SER A 9 10.73 29.90 9.74
N GLU A 10 11.77 29.77 8.91
CA GLU A 10 11.66 29.83 7.44
C GLU A 10 11.68 28.44 6.79
N VAL A 11 11.95 27.37 7.55
CA VAL A 11 12.11 26.01 7.00
C VAL A 11 10.87 25.57 6.24
N CYS A 12 9.68 25.71 6.85
CA CYS A 12 8.44 25.24 6.23
C CYS A 12 8.12 26.02 4.95
N GLU A 13 8.15 27.34 5.01
CA GLU A 13 7.87 28.20 3.85
C GLU A 13 8.88 27.95 2.72
N THR A 14 10.18 27.88 3.02
CA THR A 14 11.20 27.60 2.01
C THR A 14 10.98 26.24 1.33
N PHE A 15 10.62 25.21 2.09
CA PHE A 15 10.35 23.88 1.53
C PHE A 15 9.05 23.85 0.72
N MET A 16 8.03 24.62 1.11
CA MET A 16 6.79 24.77 0.34
C MET A 16 7.04 25.51 -0.98
N GLU A 17 7.76 26.64 -0.95
CA GLU A 17 8.10 27.45 -2.13
C GLU A 17 8.95 26.68 -3.14
N ARG A 18 9.89 25.86 -2.66
CA ARG A 18 10.69 24.97 -3.53
C ARG A 18 9.91 23.76 -4.01
N GLY A 19 8.67 23.62 -3.57
CA GLY A 19 7.81 22.49 -3.86
C GLY A 19 8.51 21.20 -3.45
N TRP A 20 8.93 21.05 -2.20
CA TRP A 20 9.46 19.81 -1.61
C TRP A 20 8.49 19.15 -0.62
N THR A 21 7.37 19.82 -0.32
CA THR A 21 6.32 19.30 0.56
C THR A 21 5.08 18.90 -0.22
N ASP A 22 4.20 18.18 0.45
CA ASP A 22 2.87 17.75 0.01
C ASP A 22 1.76 18.73 0.42
N GLY A 23 2.12 20.00 0.68
CA GLY A 23 1.20 21.02 1.18
C GLY A 23 1.07 21.04 2.71
N LEU A 24 1.77 20.14 3.42
CA LEU A 24 1.86 20.14 4.88
C LEU A 24 3.24 20.60 5.37
N PRO A 25 3.34 21.13 6.60
CA PRO A 25 4.62 21.38 7.26
C PRO A 25 5.52 20.14 7.32
N VAL A 26 6.83 20.34 7.36
CA VAL A 26 7.83 19.27 7.45
C VAL A 26 8.70 19.42 8.69
N VAL A 27 9.26 18.30 9.16
CA VAL A 27 10.39 18.36 10.10
C VAL A 27 11.67 18.52 9.29
N ALA A 28 12.52 19.50 9.64
CA ALA A 28 13.77 19.74 8.93
C ALA A 28 14.65 18.48 8.92
N PRO A 29 15.06 17.94 7.74
CA PRO A 29 15.91 16.77 7.64
C PRO A 29 17.38 17.14 7.88
N THR A 30 17.72 17.48 9.13
CA THR A 30 19.10 17.80 9.52
C THR A 30 20.00 16.56 9.44
N PRO A 31 21.33 16.71 9.25
CA PRO A 31 22.27 15.59 9.21
C PRO A 31 22.11 14.62 10.40
N ASP A 32 21.97 15.14 11.61
CA ASP A 32 21.79 14.32 12.82
C ASP A 32 20.50 13.50 12.79
N ARG A 33 19.39 14.08 12.31
CA ARG A 33 18.11 13.38 12.19
C ARG A 33 18.17 12.29 11.13
N VAL A 34 18.84 12.56 10.01
CA VAL A 34 19.07 11.59 8.93
C VAL A 34 19.95 10.45 9.42
N ALA A 35 21.05 10.75 10.12
CA ALA A 35 21.93 9.75 10.72
C ALA A 35 21.19 8.88 11.74
N ALA A 36 20.34 9.46 12.57
CA ALA A 36 19.52 8.73 13.54
C ALA A 36 18.54 7.74 12.86
N MET A 37 18.00 8.08 11.68
CA MET A 37 17.20 7.13 10.89
C MET A 37 18.05 5.97 10.39
N LEU A 38 19.16 6.26 9.71
CA LEU A 38 20.05 5.26 9.12
C LEU A 38 20.58 4.25 10.15
N ALA A 39 20.86 4.71 11.37
CA ALA A 39 21.32 3.86 12.47
C ALA A 39 20.34 2.73 12.84
N THR A 40 19.04 2.85 12.49
CA THR A 40 18.03 1.82 12.81
C THR A 40 18.01 0.63 11.84
N VAL A 41 18.54 0.81 10.62
CA VAL A 41 18.50 -0.18 9.54
C VAL A 41 19.88 -0.69 9.11
N GLY A 42 20.96 -0.11 9.65
CA GLY A 42 22.33 -0.57 9.37
C GLY A 42 22.80 -0.30 7.94
N MET A 43 22.12 0.58 7.20
CA MET A 43 22.42 0.92 5.82
C MET A 43 23.37 2.12 5.75
N ALA A 44 24.33 2.09 4.83
CA ALA A 44 25.13 3.25 4.48
C ALA A 44 24.29 4.26 3.66
N PRO A 45 24.58 5.57 3.72
CA PRO A 45 23.80 6.60 3.02
C PRO A 45 23.58 6.33 1.51
N GLY A 46 24.57 5.71 0.84
CA GLY A 46 24.54 5.40 -0.59
C GLY A 46 23.85 4.09 -0.95
N ASP A 47 23.49 3.25 0.03
CA ASP A 47 22.86 1.95 -0.24
C ASP A 47 21.52 2.14 -0.94
N VAL A 48 21.24 1.30 -1.93
CA VAL A 48 20.04 1.40 -2.75
C VAL A 48 18.90 0.60 -2.13
N VAL A 49 17.79 1.28 -1.84
CA VAL A 49 16.54 0.65 -1.38
C VAL A 49 15.74 0.08 -2.56
N GLY A 50 15.79 0.75 -3.72
CA GLY A 50 15.10 0.37 -4.95
C GLY A 50 15.16 1.47 -6.01
N GLY A 51 14.44 1.29 -7.12
CA GLY A 51 14.39 2.32 -8.17
C GLY A 51 13.29 2.10 -9.20
N ILE A 52 13.08 3.10 -10.06
CA ILE A 52 12.16 3.00 -11.20
C ILE A 52 13.00 3.12 -12.47
N ALA A 53 13.33 1.97 -13.08
CA ALA A 53 14.22 1.90 -14.24
C ALA A 53 13.76 2.81 -15.39
N ARG A 54 12.45 2.82 -15.70
CA ARG A 54 11.85 3.69 -16.73
C ARG A 54 12.10 5.18 -16.51
N ARG A 55 12.35 5.60 -15.26
CA ARG A 55 12.67 6.98 -14.90
C ARG A 55 14.16 7.24 -14.76
N GLY A 56 15.00 6.20 -14.74
CA GLY A 56 16.43 6.34 -14.46
C GLY A 56 16.73 6.94 -13.09
N ARG A 57 15.86 6.71 -12.09
CA ARG A 57 15.99 7.23 -10.72
C ARG A 57 16.01 6.09 -9.71
N VAL A 58 16.86 6.24 -8.71
CA VAL A 58 17.04 5.30 -7.60
C VAL A 58 16.73 5.99 -6.28
N LEU A 59 16.24 5.21 -5.32
CA LEU A 59 16.06 5.62 -3.93
C LEU A 59 17.24 5.08 -3.12
N THR A 60 18.08 5.98 -2.63
CA THR A 60 19.13 5.63 -1.67
C THR A 60 18.59 5.66 -0.23
N ALA A 61 19.30 5.03 0.69
CA ALA A 61 18.98 5.04 2.12
C ALA A 61 18.95 6.48 2.69
N GLU A 62 19.88 7.34 2.26
CA GLU A 62 19.88 8.77 2.64
C GLU A 62 18.62 9.48 2.17
N LEU A 63 18.22 9.29 0.91
CA LEU A 63 16.99 9.89 0.38
C LEU A 63 15.73 9.36 1.07
N ALA A 64 15.71 8.07 1.42
CA ALA A 64 14.64 7.49 2.22
C ALA A 64 14.57 8.14 3.61
N ALA A 65 15.71 8.27 4.30
CA ALA A 65 15.83 8.90 5.61
C ALA A 65 15.41 10.37 5.59
N VAL A 66 15.86 11.15 4.61
CA VAL A 66 15.47 12.55 4.42
C VAL A 66 13.95 12.70 4.31
N ASN A 67 13.31 11.91 3.45
CA ASN A 67 11.85 11.99 3.27
C ASN A 67 11.07 11.45 4.48
N ALA A 68 11.61 10.45 5.18
CA ALA A 68 11.02 9.96 6.43
C ALA A 68 11.07 11.01 7.55
N VAL A 69 12.21 11.72 7.70
CA VAL A 69 12.31 12.85 8.64
C VAL A 69 11.32 13.93 8.23
N MET A 70 11.31 14.36 6.96
CA MET A 70 10.37 15.38 6.47
C MET A 70 8.91 15.05 6.78
N ALA A 71 8.52 13.77 6.63
CA ALA A 71 7.18 13.30 6.95
C ALA A 71 6.83 13.39 8.45
N GLY A 72 7.83 13.43 9.33
CA GLY A 72 7.69 13.45 10.78
C GLY A 72 7.89 12.07 11.44
N CYS A 73 8.47 11.10 10.74
CA CYS A 73 8.78 9.79 11.32
C CYS A 73 9.66 9.95 12.57
N ALA A 74 9.45 9.09 13.56
CA ALA A 74 10.44 8.83 14.59
C ALA A 74 11.41 7.74 14.09
N PRO A 75 12.64 7.63 14.61
CA PRO A 75 13.58 6.59 14.21
C PRO A 75 13.00 5.17 14.26
N VAL A 76 12.20 4.85 15.28
CA VAL A 76 11.53 3.54 15.42
C VAL A 76 10.56 3.21 14.28
N HIS A 77 10.07 4.20 13.52
CA HIS A 77 9.21 3.96 12.34
C HIS A 77 10.02 3.62 11.08
N PHE A 78 11.31 3.98 11.05
CA PHE A 78 12.10 3.97 9.81
C PHE A 78 12.31 2.58 9.20
N PRO A 79 12.57 1.51 9.97
CA PRO A 79 12.64 0.16 9.41
C PRO A 79 11.39 -0.25 8.63
N ILE A 80 10.21 0.06 9.18
CA ILE A 80 8.91 -0.21 8.54
C ILE A 80 8.74 0.65 7.28
N ALA A 81 9.12 1.93 7.33
CA ALA A 81 9.07 2.83 6.19
C ALA A 81 9.98 2.37 5.04
N VAL A 82 11.22 1.95 5.34
CA VAL A 82 12.16 1.42 4.33
C VAL A 82 11.63 0.14 3.70
N ALA A 83 11.08 -0.78 4.49
CA ALA A 83 10.44 -1.99 3.96
C ALA A 83 9.28 -1.65 3.01
N ALA A 84 8.46 -0.66 3.37
CA ALA A 84 7.33 -0.24 2.54
C ALA A 84 7.77 0.46 1.25
N MET A 85 8.84 1.28 1.32
CA MET A 85 9.47 1.87 0.14
C MET A 85 10.04 0.79 -0.78
N GLY A 86 10.73 -0.21 -0.23
CA GLY A 86 11.24 -1.35 -0.99
C GLY A 86 10.12 -2.13 -1.67
N ALA A 87 9.03 -2.42 -0.95
CA ALA A 87 7.87 -3.12 -1.50
C ALA A 87 7.17 -2.32 -2.62
N ALA A 88 7.06 -0.99 -2.47
CA ALA A 88 6.52 -0.12 -3.50
C ALA A 88 7.41 -0.02 -4.75
N LEU A 89 8.72 -0.26 -4.63
CA LEU A 89 9.67 -0.23 -5.75
C LEU A 89 9.88 -1.58 -6.40
N ASP A 90 9.16 -2.60 -5.93
CA ASP A 90 9.09 -3.88 -6.59
C ASP A 90 8.40 -3.77 -7.96
N PRO A 91 8.92 -4.40 -9.02
CA PRO A 91 8.29 -4.38 -10.34
C PRO A 91 6.82 -4.81 -10.34
N ALA A 92 6.42 -5.74 -9.46
CA ALA A 92 5.04 -6.21 -9.37
C ALA A 92 4.07 -5.12 -8.87
N PHE A 93 4.51 -4.22 -7.99
CA PHE A 93 3.69 -3.07 -7.55
C PHE A 93 3.51 -2.04 -8.66
N ASN A 94 4.49 -1.95 -9.58
CA ASN A 94 4.48 -1.01 -10.71
C ASN A 94 4.34 0.46 -10.26
N ALA A 95 5.28 0.95 -9.44
CA ALA A 95 5.33 2.35 -9.02
C ALA A 95 5.35 3.35 -10.19
N ASN A 96 5.81 2.92 -11.38
CA ASN A 96 5.75 3.78 -12.55
C ASN A 96 4.30 4.15 -12.89
N ALA A 97 3.38 3.19 -12.92
CA ALA A 97 1.97 3.42 -13.21
C ALA A 97 1.24 4.01 -11.99
N THR A 98 1.46 3.45 -10.81
CA THR A 98 0.71 3.81 -9.60
C THR A 98 0.91 5.27 -9.19
N PHE A 99 2.15 5.78 -9.22
CA PHE A 99 2.43 7.15 -8.77
C PHE A 99 1.98 8.23 -9.75
N THR A 100 1.71 7.88 -11.00
CA THR A 100 1.36 8.83 -12.07
C THR A 100 0.01 8.55 -12.70
N SER A 101 -0.81 7.73 -12.05
CA SER A 101 -2.13 7.35 -12.53
C SER A 101 -3.10 8.54 -12.49
N THR A 102 -3.94 8.65 -13.52
CA THR A 102 -5.06 9.59 -13.54
C THR A 102 -6.16 9.22 -12.54
N GLY A 103 -6.24 7.94 -12.14
CA GLY A 103 -7.21 7.43 -11.18
C GLY A 103 -6.93 7.81 -9.72
N GLY A 104 -5.79 8.43 -9.43
CA GLY A 104 -5.49 8.91 -8.08
C GLY A 104 -5.24 7.81 -7.06
N ALA A 105 -4.49 6.77 -7.43
CA ALA A 105 -4.15 5.68 -6.53
C ALA A 105 -3.43 6.17 -5.26
N ALA A 106 -3.93 5.74 -4.11
CA ALA A 106 -3.22 5.79 -2.83
C ALA A 106 -2.30 4.58 -2.71
N THR A 107 -1.24 4.72 -1.92
CA THR A 107 -0.36 3.60 -1.58
C THR A 107 -0.74 3.08 -0.20
N CYS A 108 -1.59 2.07 -0.17
CA CYS A 108 -2.01 1.40 1.06
C CYS A 108 -0.86 0.56 1.61
N ILE A 109 -0.54 0.74 2.88
CA ILE A 109 0.47 -0.02 3.61
C ILE A 109 -0.21 -0.72 4.78
N VAL A 110 -0.16 -2.05 4.79
CA VAL A 110 -0.61 -2.87 5.91
C VAL A 110 0.61 -3.44 6.61
N VAL A 111 0.72 -3.21 7.92
CA VAL A 111 1.82 -3.75 8.74
C VAL A 111 1.28 -4.86 9.63
N SER A 112 1.87 -6.05 9.54
CA SER A 112 1.49 -7.21 10.35
C SER A 112 2.72 -7.71 11.11
N GLY A 113 2.69 -7.70 12.43
CA GLY A 113 3.77 -8.21 13.29
C GLY A 113 4.13 -7.33 14.48
N PRO A 114 4.98 -7.85 15.40
CA PRO A 114 5.27 -7.24 16.70
C PRO A 114 5.87 -5.83 16.61
N MET A 115 6.71 -5.54 15.61
CA MET A 115 7.31 -4.21 15.47
C MET A 115 6.28 -3.11 15.22
N ALA A 116 5.07 -3.44 14.73
CA ALA A 116 3.99 -2.47 14.61
C ALA A 116 3.59 -1.92 15.98
N SER A 117 3.47 -2.80 16.99
CA SER A 117 3.14 -2.39 18.36
C SER A 117 4.29 -1.62 19.01
N GLU A 118 5.54 -2.08 18.82
CA GLU A 118 6.74 -1.41 19.33
C GLU A 118 6.91 0.00 18.75
N ALA A 119 6.58 0.18 17.47
CA ALA A 119 6.57 1.48 16.80
C ALA A 119 5.35 2.35 17.17
N GLY A 120 4.45 1.86 18.02
CA GLY A 120 3.25 2.57 18.45
C GLY A 120 2.22 2.77 17.32
N MET A 121 2.17 1.88 16.33
CA MET A 121 1.16 1.91 15.28
C MET A 121 -0.24 1.59 15.82
N ASN A 122 -1.26 2.18 15.20
CA ASN A 122 -2.65 1.92 15.55
C ASN A 122 -3.23 0.80 14.66
N SER A 123 -3.87 -0.18 15.30
CA SER A 123 -4.71 -1.21 14.69
C SER A 123 -6.18 -1.14 15.14
N GLY A 124 -6.52 -0.23 16.06
CA GLY A 124 -7.81 -0.16 16.75
C GLY A 124 -8.72 0.97 16.26
N ALA A 125 -9.35 1.68 17.19
CA ALA A 125 -10.33 2.72 16.89
C ALA A 125 -9.80 3.78 15.91
N ASN A 126 -10.68 4.27 15.03
CA ASN A 126 -10.35 5.23 13.98
C ASN A 126 -9.17 4.79 13.07
N LEU A 127 -9.05 3.49 12.80
CA LEU A 127 -7.91 2.85 12.11
C LEU A 127 -7.44 3.56 10.84
N LEU A 128 -8.38 3.85 9.94
CA LEU A 128 -8.12 4.49 8.64
C LEU A 128 -8.21 6.02 8.71
N GLY A 129 -8.37 6.57 9.92
CA GLY A 129 -8.52 7.99 10.18
C GLY A 129 -7.26 8.62 10.80
N PRO A 130 -7.35 9.90 11.22
CA PRO A 130 -6.24 10.60 11.85
C PRO A 130 -5.99 10.15 13.29
N GLY A 131 -4.87 10.58 13.86
CA GLY A 131 -4.62 10.51 15.31
C GLY A 131 -3.45 9.62 15.74
N ASN A 132 -2.86 8.84 14.84
CA ASN A 132 -1.66 8.05 15.14
C ASN A 132 -0.46 8.53 14.30
N ARG A 133 0.62 8.94 14.98
CA ARG A 133 1.83 9.47 14.34
C ARG A 133 2.52 8.42 13.47
N ALA A 134 2.67 7.18 13.93
CA ALA A 134 3.36 6.14 13.17
C ALA A 134 2.65 5.86 11.85
N ASN A 135 1.34 5.57 11.91
CA ASN A 135 0.49 5.36 10.74
C ASN A 135 0.59 6.53 9.74
N LEU A 136 0.38 7.77 10.20
CA LEU A 136 0.38 8.94 9.31
C LEU A 136 1.75 9.25 8.70
N THR A 137 2.81 9.11 9.48
CA THR A 137 4.15 9.52 9.03
C THR A 137 4.81 8.47 8.14
N ILE A 138 4.55 7.18 8.35
CA ILE A 138 5.04 6.10 7.46
C ILE A 138 4.40 6.21 6.08
N GLY A 139 3.07 6.35 5.99
CA GLY A 139 2.38 6.51 4.71
C GLY A 139 2.80 7.80 3.99
N ARG A 140 2.88 8.91 4.73
CA ARG A 140 3.36 10.19 4.20
C ARG A 140 4.81 10.14 3.71
N ALA A 141 5.71 9.42 4.40
CA ALA A 141 7.10 9.27 3.98
C ALA A 141 7.21 8.64 2.59
N LEU A 142 6.44 7.59 2.32
CA LEU A 142 6.39 6.96 1.00
C LEU A 142 5.83 7.92 -0.06
N ARG A 143 4.82 8.73 0.29
CA ARG A 143 4.27 9.74 -0.61
C ARG A 143 5.30 10.83 -0.94
N LEU A 144 6.06 11.31 0.04
CA LEU A 144 7.16 12.25 -0.17
C LEU A 144 8.28 11.65 -1.02
N VAL A 145 8.60 10.36 -0.87
CA VAL A 145 9.54 9.67 -1.77
C VAL A 145 9.02 9.65 -3.21
N ALA A 146 7.77 9.24 -3.43
CA ALA A 146 7.17 9.25 -4.77
C ALA A 146 7.29 10.65 -5.41
N ARG A 147 7.02 11.69 -4.63
CA ARG A 147 7.07 13.08 -5.04
C ARG A 147 8.50 13.58 -5.29
N ASN A 148 9.38 13.52 -4.30
CA ASN A 148 10.69 14.17 -4.31
C ASN A 148 11.74 13.34 -5.07
N VAL A 149 11.71 12.01 -4.93
CA VAL A 149 12.70 11.08 -5.52
C VAL A 149 12.25 10.52 -6.87
N PHE A 150 10.94 10.45 -7.14
CA PHE A 150 10.45 9.97 -8.43
C PHE A 150 9.68 11.02 -9.22
N GLY A 151 9.47 12.22 -8.66
CA GLY A 151 8.91 13.39 -9.33
C GLY A 151 7.39 13.35 -9.47
N ALA A 152 6.70 12.45 -8.76
CA ALA A 152 5.25 12.31 -8.78
C ALA A 152 4.57 13.44 -7.97
N ALA A 153 4.86 14.70 -8.32
CA ALA A 153 4.20 15.87 -7.78
C ALA A 153 2.87 16.10 -8.50
N SER A 154 1.84 16.49 -7.73
CA SER A 154 0.51 16.82 -8.25
C SER A 154 0.59 17.95 -9.27
N GLY A 155 -0.07 17.79 -10.41
CA GLY A 155 -0.03 18.78 -11.50
C GLY A 155 1.22 18.71 -12.39
N ASP A 156 2.15 17.81 -12.07
CA ASP A 156 3.28 17.43 -12.93
C ASP A 156 3.12 15.95 -13.32
N MET A 157 4.01 15.04 -12.89
CA MET A 157 3.88 13.63 -13.25
C MET A 157 2.74 12.93 -12.54
N ASP A 158 2.31 13.38 -11.37
CA ASP A 158 1.09 12.84 -10.78
C ASP A 158 -0.14 13.45 -11.47
N ALA A 159 -0.62 12.71 -12.48
CA ALA A 159 -1.70 13.09 -13.38
C ALA A 159 -3.10 12.84 -12.82
N SER A 160 -3.25 12.66 -11.52
CA SER A 160 -4.54 12.41 -10.88
C SER A 160 -5.59 13.44 -11.29
N SER A 161 -6.69 12.98 -11.87
CA SER A 161 -7.76 13.89 -12.35
C SER A 161 -8.56 14.49 -11.20
N LEU A 162 -8.79 13.71 -10.14
CA LEU A 162 -9.44 14.17 -8.90
C LEU A 162 -8.58 13.90 -7.66
N GLY A 163 -7.98 12.70 -7.59
CA GLY A 163 -7.27 12.24 -6.39
C GLY A 163 -8.22 11.78 -5.27
N ASN A 164 -7.65 11.43 -4.12
CA ASN A 164 -8.39 11.17 -2.88
C ASN A 164 -7.49 11.46 -1.66
N ALA A 165 -8.10 11.62 -0.48
CA ALA A 165 -7.39 11.97 0.75
C ALA A 165 -6.38 10.90 1.21
N ALA A 166 -6.61 9.62 0.87
CA ALA A 166 -5.72 8.52 1.26
C ALA A 166 -4.36 8.58 0.56
N LYS A 167 -4.22 9.37 -0.53
CA LYS A 167 -2.92 9.64 -1.17
C LYS A 167 -1.94 10.37 -0.28
N LEU A 168 -2.43 11.14 0.70
CA LEU A 168 -1.56 11.83 1.66
C LEU A 168 -0.86 10.81 2.56
N SER A 169 -1.63 9.87 3.10
CA SER A 169 -1.14 8.74 3.89
C SER A 169 -2.23 7.69 4.05
N LEU A 170 -1.90 6.43 3.76
CA LEU A 170 -2.73 5.27 4.02
C LEU A 170 -1.85 4.14 4.54
N CYS A 171 -1.64 4.10 5.85
CA CYS A 171 -0.82 3.09 6.49
C CYS A 171 -1.44 2.72 7.84
N PHE A 172 -1.52 1.44 8.13
CA PHE A 172 -2.09 0.96 9.39
C PHE A 172 -1.55 -0.41 9.78
N ALA A 173 -1.68 -0.75 11.05
CA ALA A 173 -1.33 -2.06 11.56
C ALA A 173 -2.55 -2.99 11.50
N GLU A 174 -2.33 -4.26 11.14
CA GLU A 174 -3.27 -5.33 11.41
C GLU A 174 -3.36 -5.55 12.92
N ALA A 175 -4.58 -5.76 13.42
CA ALA A 175 -4.78 -6.30 14.76
C ALA A 175 -4.59 -7.82 14.70
N ASP A 176 -3.69 -8.39 15.52
CA ASP A 176 -3.51 -9.83 15.58
C ASP A 176 -4.87 -10.50 15.86
N PRO A 177 -5.36 -11.35 14.94
CA PRO A 177 -6.70 -11.90 15.07
C PRO A 177 -6.73 -12.95 16.18
N PRO A 178 -7.83 -13.10 16.92
CA PRO A 178 -7.96 -14.17 17.89
C PRO A 178 -7.95 -15.55 17.20
N GLU A 179 -7.41 -16.56 17.90
CA GLU A 179 -7.48 -17.95 17.44
C GLU A 179 -8.92 -18.38 17.07
N PRO A 180 -9.10 -19.23 16.04
CA PRO A 180 -8.08 -19.94 15.25
C PRO A 180 -7.58 -19.15 14.02
N TRP A 181 -7.92 -17.86 13.89
CA TRP A 181 -7.45 -17.06 12.77
C TRP A 181 -5.98 -16.69 12.94
N LEU A 182 -5.30 -16.51 11.81
CA LEU A 182 -3.87 -16.23 11.75
C LEU A 182 -3.64 -14.83 11.17
N PRO A 183 -2.64 -14.09 11.67
CA PRO A 183 -2.28 -12.79 11.12
C PRO A 183 -1.82 -12.93 9.67
N LEU A 184 -1.94 -11.84 8.91
CA LEU A 184 -1.56 -11.77 7.49
C LEU A 184 -0.16 -12.33 7.23
N ARG A 185 0.84 -11.92 8.02
CA ARG A 185 2.22 -12.40 7.88
C ARG A 185 2.33 -13.93 7.89
N VAL A 186 1.63 -14.60 8.81
CA VAL A 186 1.69 -16.07 8.96
C VAL A 186 0.96 -16.74 7.80
N ARG A 187 -0.19 -16.19 7.38
CA ARG A 187 -0.90 -16.71 6.19
C ARG A 187 -0.10 -16.55 4.89
N LEU A 188 0.82 -15.59 4.84
CA LEU A 188 1.75 -15.40 3.73
C LEU A 188 3.04 -16.24 3.86
N GLY A 189 3.15 -17.08 4.91
CA GLY A 189 4.28 -18.00 5.11
C GLY A 189 5.45 -17.45 5.90
N TYR A 190 5.33 -16.25 6.50
CA TYR A 190 6.35 -15.69 7.39
C TYR A 190 6.22 -16.24 8.81
N ALA A 191 7.28 -16.10 9.61
CA ALA A 191 7.28 -16.57 10.99
C ALA A 191 6.38 -15.68 11.88
N PRO A 192 5.78 -16.22 12.96
CA PRO A 192 4.96 -15.44 13.89
C PRO A 192 5.66 -14.21 14.50
N GLU A 193 6.98 -14.29 14.68
CA GLU A 193 7.86 -13.23 15.20
C GLU A 193 8.27 -12.19 14.14
N ASP A 194 8.10 -12.50 12.85
CA ASP A 194 8.41 -11.55 11.79
C ASP A 194 7.46 -10.36 11.83
N THR A 195 7.93 -9.20 11.38
CA THR A 195 7.02 -8.11 10.96
C THR A 195 7.10 -7.95 9.46
N THR A 196 5.96 -7.85 8.79
CA THR A 196 5.87 -7.66 7.35
C THR A 196 5.08 -6.41 7.01
N VAL A 197 5.42 -5.80 5.89
CA VAL A 197 4.63 -4.74 5.25
C VAL A 197 4.07 -5.26 3.93
N THR A 198 2.77 -5.12 3.72
CA THR A 198 2.10 -5.38 2.44
C THR A 198 1.70 -4.05 1.85
N VAL A 199 2.18 -3.75 0.64
CA VAL A 199 1.92 -2.51 -0.07
C VAL A 199 1.03 -2.78 -1.27
N MET A 200 -0.07 -2.04 -1.39
CA MET A 200 -1.04 -2.18 -2.46
C MET A 200 -1.55 -0.83 -2.96
N ALA A 201 -1.72 -0.69 -4.26
CA ALA A 201 -2.25 0.52 -4.88
C ALA A 201 -3.79 0.49 -4.84
N THR A 202 -4.40 1.40 -4.07
CA THR A 202 -5.85 1.37 -3.80
C THR A 202 -6.54 2.68 -4.15
N GLU A 203 -7.86 2.64 -4.33
CA GLU A 203 -8.69 3.85 -4.24
C GLU A 203 -8.97 4.20 -2.76
N ALA A 204 -9.89 5.14 -2.52
CA ALA A 204 -10.37 5.45 -1.19
C ALA A 204 -11.14 4.27 -0.55
N SER A 205 -11.05 4.17 0.78
CA SER A 205 -11.77 3.16 1.55
C SER A 205 -13.28 3.38 1.51
N ARG A 206 -14.04 2.29 1.36
CA ARG A 206 -15.50 2.25 1.50
C ARG A 206 -15.84 1.65 2.85
N GLN A 207 -16.59 2.38 3.67
CA GLN A 207 -17.14 1.82 4.91
C GLN A 207 -18.30 0.88 4.58
N ILE A 208 -18.36 -0.25 5.29
CA ILE A 208 -19.34 -1.29 5.11
C ILE A 208 -20.10 -1.44 6.42
N ALA A 209 -21.39 -1.12 6.39
CA ALA A 209 -22.31 -1.31 7.50
C ALA A 209 -23.04 -2.64 7.36
N ASN A 210 -22.96 -3.49 8.38
CA ASN A 210 -23.92 -4.57 8.56
C ASN A 210 -24.15 -4.78 10.06
N HIS A 211 -25.07 -3.99 10.62
CA HIS A 211 -25.36 -3.98 12.05
C HIS A 211 -26.40 -5.04 12.47
N LEU A 212 -26.93 -5.81 11.51
CA LEU A 212 -28.15 -6.59 11.69
C LEU A 212 -27.97 -8.09 11.41
N SER A 213 -26.89 -8.50 10.74
CA SER A 213 -26.65 -9.88 10.35
C SER A 213 -25.63 -10.54 11.27
N GLU A 214 -26.07 -11.56 12.01
CA GLU A 214 -25.18 -12.53 12.66
C GLU A 214 -24.90 -13.74 11.74
N ASP A 215 -25.59 -13.83 10.60
CA ASP A 215 -25.32 -14.85 9.58
C ASP A 215 -24.01 -14.54 8.83
N PRO A 216 -23.00 -15.43 8.87
CA PRO A 216 -21.71 -15.23 8.19
C PRO A 216 -21.84 -15.08 6.68
N VAL A 217 -22.75 -15.82 6.04
CA VAL A 217 -22.95 -15.76 4.58
C VAL A 217 -23.56 -14.41 4.18
N GLY A 218 -24.60 -13.98 4.89
CA GLY A 218 -25.22 -12.67 4.72
C GLY A 218 -24.22 -11.53 4.90
N LEU A 219 -23.39 -11.61 5.96
CA LEU A 219 -22.35 -10.63 6.23
C LEU A 219 -21.33 -10.54 5.08
N LEU A 220 -20.79 -11.67 4.64
CA LEU A 220 -19.84 -11.72 3.53
C LEU A 220 -20.48 -11.26 2.21
N ARG A 221 -21.77 -11.53 1.99
CA ARG A 221 -22.50 -10.99 0.83
C ARG A 221 -22.62 -9.46 0.86
N THR A 222 -22.80 -8.86 2.04
CA THR A 222 -22.77 -7.39 2.19
C THR A 222 -21.38 -6.82 1.89
N ILE A 223 -20.32 -7.49 2.31
CA ILE A 223 -18.96 -7.08 1.95
C ILE A 223 -18.76 -7.23 0.44
N ALA A 224 -19.13 -8.37 -0.14
CA ALA A 224 -19.02 -8.63 -1.58
C ALA A 224 -19.80 -7.62 -2.44
N SER A 225 -20.93 -7.08 -1.97
CA SER A 225 -21.65 -6.03 -2.69
C SER A 225 -20.86 -4.72 -2.79
N SER A 226 -19.96 -4.43 -1.85
CA SER A 226 -19.05 -3.28 -1.93
C SER A 226 -17.86 -3.51 -2.89
N ILE A 227 -17.53 -4.77 -3.16
CA ILE A 227 -16.45 -5.20 -4.06
C ILE A 227 -16.92 -5.10 -5.52
N ARG A 228 -18.13 -5.55 -5.83
CA ARG A 228 -18.67 -5.66 -7.19
C ARG A 228 -19.32 -4.38 -7.75
N VAL A 229 -18.92 -3.21 -7.29
CA VAL A 229 -19.55 -1.93 -7.69
C VAL A 229 -19.09 -1.56 -9.11
N PRO A 230 -20.00 -1.45 -10.12
CA PRO A 230 -19.65 -1.16 -11.52
C PRO A 230 -18.78 0.08 -11.73
N ALA A 231 -18.91 1.08 -10.87
CA ALA A 231 -18.12 2.32 -10.92
C ALA A 231 -16.65 2.14 -10.51
N THR A 232 -16.23 0.93 -10.12
CA THR A 232 -14.86 0.61 -9.69
C THR A 232 -14.10 0.03 -10.87
N PHE A 233 -12.99 0.65 -11.28
CA PHE A 233 -12.35 0.31 -12.55
C PHE A 233 -11.98 -1.18 -12.71
N PRO A 234 -11.48 -1.91 -11.70
CA PRO A 234 -11.18 -3.34 -11.84
C PRO A 234 -12.38 -4.29 -11.91
N VAL A 235 -13.61 -3.83 -11.63
CA VAL A 235 -14.79 -4.70 -11.59
C VAL A 235 -15.09 -5.21 -13.00
N GLY A 236 -15.16 -6.53 -13.12
CA GLY A 236 -15.30 -7.24 -14.39
C GLY A 236 -13.97 -7.48 -15.15
N LYS A 237 -12.84 -7.01 -14.60
CA LYS A 237 -11.50 -7.10 -15.20
C LYS A 237 -10.50 -7.88 -14.33
N GLY A 238 -10.91 -8.34 -13.15
CA GLY A 238 -10.06 -9.05 -12.20
C GLY A 238 -9.04 -8.15 -11.49
N GLY A 239 -9.44 -7.58 -10.36
CA GLY A 239 -8.58 -6.77 -9.50
C GLY A 239 -8.07 -7.50 -8.26
N GLN A 240 -7.42 -6.71 -7.39
CA GLN A 240 -7.15 -7.07 -6.00
C GLN A 240 -7.93 -6.14 -5.07
N GLY A 241 -7.97 -6.43 -3.78
CA GLY A 241 -8.48 -5.48 -2.79
C GLY A 241 -8.06 -5.80 -1.36
N VAL A 242 -8.17 -4.81 -0.48
CA VAL A 242 -7.97 -4.99 0.96
C VAL A 242 -9.34 -4.98 1.64
N VAL A 243 -9.63 -6.01 2.43
CA VAL A 243 -10.80 -6.03 3.32
C VAL A 243 -10.31 -5.95 4.74
N VAL A 244 -10.71 -4.90 5.44
CA VAL A 244 -10.50 -4.75 6.88
C VAL A 244 -11.76 -5.19 7.60
N LEU A 245 -11.69 -6.33 8.29
CA LEU A 245 -12.77 -6.83 9.13
C LEU A 245 -12.74 -6.15 10.49
N GLY A 246 -13.82 -5.44 10.82
CA GLY A 246 -14.01 -4.93 12.17
C GLY A 246 -14.28 -6.03 13.19
N PRO A 247 -14.16 -5.71 14.49
CA PRO A 247 -14.22 -6.70 15.56
C PRO A 247 -15.51 -7.54 15.57
N GLU A 248 -16.68 -6.93 15.37
CA GLU A 248 -17.96 -7.64 15.43
C GLU A 248 -18.15 -8.57 14.22
N HIS A 249 -17.78 -8.12 13.03
CA HIS A 249 -17.83 -8.93 11.82
C HIS A 249 -16.85 -10.12 11.86
N SER A 250 -15.63 -9.89 12.34
CA SER A 250 -14.65 -10.96 12.60
C SER A 250 -15.17 -11.95 13.65
N LEU A 251 -15.80 -11.45 14.74
CA LEU A 251 -16.36 -12.29 15.78
C LEU A 251 -17.48 -13.20 15.26
N ALA A 252 -18.44 -12.65 14.51
CA ALA A 252 -19.55 -13.42 13.94
C ALA A 252 -19.05 -14.56 13.05
N LEU A 253 -18.07 -14.28 12.17
CA LEU A 253 -17.45 -15.29 11.31
C LEU A 253 -16.76 -16.39 12.13
N ARG A 254 -15.94 -16.01 13.11
CA ARG A 254 -15.21 -16.98 13.96
C ARG A 254 -16.15 -17.83 14.80
N GLN A 255 -17.18 -17.25 15.40
CA GLN A 255 -18.18 -17.99 16.19
C GLN A 255 -18.96 -18.99 15.34
N ALA A 256 -19.20 -18.67 14.07
CA ALA A 256 -19.79 -19.60 13.11
C ALA A 256 -18.79 -20.62 12.53
N GLY A 257 -17.54 -20.65 13.01
CA GLY A 257 -16.52 -21.62 12.59
C GLY A 257 -15.89 -21.33 11.22
N TRP A 258 -16.06 -20.13 10.67
CA TRP A 258 -15.47 -19.78 9.38
C TRP A 258 -13.97 -19.57 9.48
N THR A 259 -13.24 -20.14 8.53
CA THR A 259 -11.83 -19.79 8.30
C THR A 259 -11.70 -18.53 7.45
N GLN A 260 -10.57 -17.83 7.57
CA GLN A 260 -10.25 -16.70 6.67
C GLN A 260 -10.22 -17.11 5.20
N ARG A 261 -9.84 -18.37 4.90
CA ARG A 261 -9.82 -18.90 3.53
C ARG A 261 -11.23 -19.04 2.97
N GLN A 262 -12.15 -19.66 3.70
CA GLN A 262 -13.55 -19.79 3.29
C GLN A 262 -14.21 -18.41 3.12
N ALA A 263 -13.90 -17.46 4.00
CA ALA A 263 -14.39 -16.09 3.87
C ALA A 263 -13.89 -15.43 2.57
N ALA A 264 -12.60 -15.53 2.27
CA ALA A 264 -12.02 -15.01 1.03
C ALA A 264 -12.59 -15.69 -0.23
N GLU A 265 -12.76 -17.01 -0.20
CA GLU A 265 -13.38 -17.78 -1.30
C GLU A 265 -14.81 -17.32 -1.56
N LEU A 266 -15.64 -17.16 -0.53
CA LEU A 266 -17.00 -16.66 -0.68
C LEU A 266 -17.02 -15.22 -1.21
N LEU A 267 -16.10 -14.35 -0.76
CA LEU A 267 -16.01 -12.97 -1.25
C LEU A 267 -15.64 -12.91 -2.73
N VAL A 268 -14.70 -13.73 -3.18
CA VAL A 268 -14.34 -13.84 -4.60
C VAL A 268 -15.55 -14.32 -5.41
N GLU A 269 -16.19 -15.40 -4.97
CA GLU A 269 -17.36 -15.95 -5.65
C GLU A 269 -18.52 -14.94 -5.73
N ALA A 270 -18.90 -14.34 -4.60
CA ALA A 270 -20.08 -13.48 -4.48
C ALA A 270 -19.84 -12.04 -5.00
N SER A 271 -18.60 -11.68 -5.30
CA SER A 271 -18.24 -10.39 -5.92
C SER A 271 -18.15 -10.46 -7.44
N ARG A 272 -18.35 -11.62 -8.06
CA ARG A 272 -18.49 -11.70 -9.52
C ARG A 272 -19.75 -10.94 -9.97
N ILE A 273 -19.70 -10.40 -11.18
CA ILE A 273 -20.75 -9.51 -11.72
C ILE A 273 -21.24 -10.01 -13.07
N HIS A 274 -22.55 -9.85 -13.34
CA HIS A 274 -23.10 -10.16 -14.65
C HIS A 274 -22.71 -9.06 -15.66
N PRO A 275 -22.36 -9.39 -16.91
CA PRO A 275 -22.06 -8.39 -17.92
C PRO A 275 -23.20 -7.37 -18.12
N ASP A 276 -24.45 -7.82 -18.03
CA ASP A 276 -25.63 -6.94 -18.14
C ASP A 276 -25.69 -5.90 -17.01
N ASP A 277 -25.20 -6.20 -15.81
CA ASP A 277 -25.19 -5.24 -14.70
C ASP A 277 -24.22 -4.09 -14.98
N LEU A 278 -23.07 -4.37 -15.62
CA LEU A 278 -22.12 -3.35 -16.05
C LEU A 278 -22.73 -2.45 -17.12
N ILE A 279 -23.32 -3.07 -18.15
CA ILE A 279 -23.98 -2.36 -19.26
C ILE A 279 -25.14 -1.51 -18.76
N ALA A 280 -25.97 -2.04 -17.85
CA ALA A 280 -27.08 -1.31 -17.25
C ALA A 280 -26.63 -0.09 -16.45
N ASN A 281 -25.39 -0.07 -15.95
CA ASN A 281 -24.77 1.06 -15.26
C ASN A 281 -23.86 1.90 -16.19
N GLY A 282 -23.94 1.69 -17.52
CA GLY A 282 -23.25 2.51 -18.52
C GLY A 282 -21.78 2.15 -18.74
N VAL A 283 -21.32 0.98 -18.26
CA VAL A 283 -19.96 0.48 -18.49
C VAL A 283 -20.00 -0.54 -19.63
N PRO A 284 -19.54 -0.19 -20.84
CA PRO A 284 -19.49 -1.15 -21.94
C PRO A 284 -18.43 -2.22 -21.68
N LEU A 285 -18.63 -3.41 -22.25
CA LEU A 285 -17.65 -4.48 -22.19
C LEU A 285 -16.52 -4.22 -23.17
N GLU A 286 -15.28 -4.38 -22.70
CA GLU A 286 -14.09 -4.36 -23.54
C GLU A 286 -13.67 -5.81 -23.80
N VAL A 287 -13.70 -6.25 -25.07
CA VAL A 287 -13.21 -7.57 -25.49
C VAL A 287 -11.98 -7.39 -26.38
N ASP A 288 -11.08 -8.37 -26.38
CA ASP A 288 -9.82 -8.36 -27.16
C ASP A 288 -8.94 -7.12 -26.90
N SER A 289 -9.02 -6.57 -25.67
CA SER A 289 -8.30 -5.37 -25.26
C SER A 289 -7.31 -5.63 -24.12
N ALA A 290 -6.53 -4.60 -23.79
CA ALA A 290 -5.68 -4.61 -22.58
C ALA A 290 -6.48 -4.72 -21.27
N HIS A 291 -7.81 -4.78 -21.31
CA HIS A 291 -8.73 -4.95 -20.19
C HIS A 291 -9.85 -5.95 -20.50
N ASP A 292 -9.53 -7.04 -21.20
CA ASP A 292 -10.49 -8.08 -21.59
C ASP A 292 -11.50 -8.45 -20.49
N MET A 293 -12.78 -8.35 -20.86
CA MET A 293 -13.97 -8.61 -20.06
C MET A 293 -14.76 -9.76 -20.70
N THR A 294 -14.05 -10.81 -21.11
CA THR A 294 -14.67 -12.04 -21.58
C THR A 294 -15.22 -12.82 -20.37
N PRO A 295 -16.53 -13.10 -20.30
CA PRO A 295 -17.11 -13.82 -19.17
C PRO A 295 -16.55 -15.24 -19.02
N GLY A 296 -16.51 -15.72 -17.78
CA GLY A 296 -16.20 -17.11 -17.48
C GLY A 296 -17.28 -18.07 -18.01
N ALA A 297 -17.05 -19.37 -17.83
CA ALA A 297 -17.99 -20.42 -18.27
C ALA A 297 -19.38 -20.32 -17.59
N ASP A 298 -19.48 -19.64 -16.45
CA ASP A 298 -20.71 -19.35 -15.72
C ASP A 298 -21.41 -18.05 -16.17
N GLY A 299 -20.88 -17.38 -17.20
CA GLY A 299 -21.41 -16.12 -17.71
C GLY A 299 -21.09 -14.90 -16.84
N LEU A 300 -20.25 -15.04 -15.81
CA LEU A 300 -19.91 -13.94 -14.90
C LEU A 300 -18.49 -13.41 -15.16
N LEU A 301 -18.28 -12.15 -14.77
CA LEU A 301 -16.99 -11.49 -14.82
C LEU A 301 -16.37 -11.35 -13.41
N PRO A 302 -15.04 -11.47 -13.26
CA PRO A 302 -14.39 -11.37 -11.97
C PRO A 302 -14.22 -9.92 -11.51
N SER A 303 -14.60 -9.64 -10.26
CA SER A 303 -14.13 -8.43 -9.55
C SER A 303 -12.79 -8.68 -8.87
N LEU A 304 -12.64 -9.86 -8.27
CA LEU A 304 -11.38 -10.41 -7.77
C LEU A 304 -11.11 -11.72 -8.53
N VAL A 305 -9.84 -12.05 -8.80
CA VAL A 305 -9.50 -13.26 -9.57
C VAL A 305 -9.44 -14.50 -8.68
N SER A 306 -8.76 -14.40 -7.55
CA SER A 306 -8.57 -15.51 -6.61
C SER A 306 -8.64 -15.03 -5.16
N PRO A 307 -8.78 -15.95 -4.18
CA PRO A 307 -8.72 -15.58 -2.76
C PRO A 307 -7.39 -14.92 -2.36
N ASP A 308 -6.32 -15.16 -3.12
CA ASP A 308 -4.99 -14.60 -2.86
C ASP A 308 -4.89 -13.13 -3.36
N ASP A 309 -5.86 -12.67 -4.14
CA ASP A 309 -6.01 -11.27 -4.55
C ASP A 309 -6.75 -10.42 -3.50
N LEU A 310 -7.14 -11.05 -2.38
CA LEU A 310 -7.78 -10.38 -1.25
C LEU A 310 -6.81 -10.29 -0.05
N VAL A 311 -6.36 -9.07 0.27
CA VAL A 311 -5.67 -8.80 1.53
C VAL A 311 -6.72 -8.66 2.63
N LEU A 312 -7.13 -9.79 3.20
CA LEU A 312 -8.09 -9.86 4.30
C LEU A 312 -7.39 -9.65 5.63
N VAL A 313 -7.67 -8.60 6.39
CA VAL A 313 -7.00 -8.29 7.67
C VAL A 313 -8.03 -7.93 8.74
N SER A 314 -7.66 -8.09 10.01
CA SER A 314 -8.48 -7.60 11.14
C SER A 314 -7.99 -6.24 11.61
N GLY A 315 -8.91 -5.37 12.02
CA GLY A 315 -8.58 -4.07 12.56
C GLY A 315 -9.80 -3.19 12.75
N GLY A 316 -9.63 -2.07 13.45
CA GLY A 316 -10.72 -1.17 13.81
C GLY A 316 -11.08 -1.26 15.29
N GLY A 317 -11.81 -0.27 15.77
CA GLY A 317 -12.35 -0.27 17.13
C GLY A 317 -13.71 -0.96 17.17
N GLY A 318 -14.07 -1.49 18.35
CA GLY A 318 -15.41 -2.04 18.56
C GLY A 318 -16.50 -0.99 18.38
N GLY A 319 -17.69 -1.44 18.02
CA GLY A 319 -18.84 -0.59 17.69
C GLY A 319 -20.05 -1.40 17.22
N PRO A 320 -20.93 -0.85 16.38
CA PRO A 320 -22.13 -1.55 15.93
C PRO A 320 -21.88 -2.54 14.77
N GLY A 321 -20.64 -2.88 14.43
CA GLY A 321 -20.32 -3.74 13.27
C GLY A 321 -20.03 -2.95 11.99
N TRP A 322 -18.78 -2.53 11.86
CA TRP A 322 -18.25 -1.84 10.69
C TRP A 322 -17.07 -2.61 10.10
N SER A 323 -17.01 -2.71 8.77
CA SER A 323 -15.80 -3.14 8.04
C SER A 323 -15.42 -2.09 7.01
N ALA A 324 -14.29 -2.27 6.34
CA ALA A 324 -13.92 -1.46 5.20
C ALA A 324 -13.43 -2.32 4.03
N TYR A 325 -13.70 -1.84 2.82
CA TYR A 325 -13.09 -2.35 1.59
C TYR A 325 -12.30 -1.25 0.91
N LEU A 326 -11.05 -1.53 0.57
CA LEU A 326 -10.18 -0.66 -0.20
C LEU A 326 -9.94 -1.33 -1.56
N PRO A 327 -10.65 -0.90 -2.62
CA PRO A 327 -10.49 -1.50 -3.93
C PRO A 327 -9.10 -1.22 -4.49
N GLY A 328 -8.55 -2.18 -5.24
CA GLY A 328 -7.38 -1.93 -6.07
C GLY A 328 -7.67 -0.84 -7.10
N PHE A 329 -6.66 -0.03 -7.43
CA PHE A 329 -6.85 1.03 -8.42
C PHE A 329 -6.93 0.49 -9.86
N ALA A 330 -6.34 -0.69 -10.10
CA ALA A 330 -6.21 -1.30 -11.41
C ALA A 330 -6.38 -2.83 -11.36
N PRO A 331 -6.69 -3.47 -12.50
CA PRO A 331 -6.64 -4.92 -12.63
C PRO A 331 -5.30 -5.50 -12.19
N ALA A 332 -5.30 -6.72 -11.64
CA ALA A 332 -4.13 -7.36 -11.03
C ALA A 332 -2.97 -7.55 -12.01
N LYS A 333 -3.24 -7.61 -13.31
CA LYS A 333 -2.19 -7.67 -14.35
C LYS A 333 -1.36 -6.39 -14.50
N HIS A 334 -1.84 -5.25 -13.98
CA HIS A 334 -1.17 -3.95 -14.09
C HIS A 334 -0.40 -3.58 -12.82
N SER A 335 -0.89 -4.00 -11.65
CA SER A 335 -0.26 -3.78 -10.35
C SER A 335 -0.73 -4.85 -9.38
N ARG A 336 0.19 -5.38 -8.58
CA ARG A 336 -0.10 -6.36 -7.52
C ARG A 336 0.41 -5.86 -6.17
N ALA A 337 -0.24 -6.33 -5.11
CA ALA A 337 0.22 -6.17 -3.75
C ALA A 337 1.56 -6.89 -3.56
N VAL A 338 2.50 -6.24 -2.87
CA VAL A 338 3.83 -6.79 -2.61
C VAL A 338 4.07 -6.79 -1.12
N THR A 339 4.54 -7.92 -0.59
CA THR A 339 4.86 -8.06 0.83
C THR A 339 6.36 -8.20 1.02
N ARG A 340 6.92 -7.46 1.98
CA ARG A 340 8.31 -7.60 2.43
C ARG A 340 8.40 -7.71 3.94
N ARG A 341 9.33 -8.52 4.43
CA ARG A 341 9.72 -8.53 5.85
C ARG A 341 10.46 -7.24 6.20
N VAL A 342 10.14 -6.68 7.37
CA VAL A 342 10.85 -5.56 7.99
C VAL A 342 12.17 -6.07 8.55
N ARG A 343 13.26 -5.36 8.26
CA ARG A 343 14.60 -5.68 8.73
C ARG A 343 15.16 -4.54 9.57
N THR A 344 15.94 -4.90 10.57
CA THR A 344 16.66 -3.99 11.45
C THR A 344 18.16 -4.12 11.24
N ALA A 345 18.93 -3.18 11.79
CA ALA A 345 20.40 -3.26 11.79
C ALA A 345 20.96 -4.53 12.47
N ALA A 346 20.16 -5.21 13.30
CA ALA A 346 20.56 -6.41 14.02
C ALA A 346 20.36 -7.70 13.19
N ASP A 347 19.61 -7.63 12.08
CA ASP A 347 19.35 -8.79 11.23
C ASP A 347 20.49 -8.96 10.22
N GLU A 348 20.99 -10.19 10.04
CA GLU A 348 21.92 -10.50 8.96
C GLU A 348 21.25 -10.26 7.58
N LEU A 349 22.01 -9.69 6.64
CA LEU A 349 21.59 -9.61 5.24
C LEU A 349 21.36 -11.04 4.73
N PRO A 350 20.27 -11.30 4.00
CA PRO A 350 19.96 -12.67 3.60
C PRO A 350 21.00 -13.15 2.58
N ASP A 351 21.25 -14.46 2.54
CA ASP A 351 21.67 -15.13 1.31
C ASP A 351 20.49 -15.09 0.35
N CYS A 352 20.39 -14.00 -0.40
CA CYS A 352 19.28 -13.74 -1.30
C CYS A 352 19.36 -14.72 -2.48
N GLY A 353 18.52 -15.75 -2.41
CA GLY A 353 18.25 -16.65 -3.53
C GLY A 353 17.76 -15.92 -4.81
N PRO A 354 17.26 -16.66 -5.81
CA PRO A 354 17.15 -16.20 -7.21
C PRO A 354 16.24 -14.98 -7.48
N ASP A 355 15.50 -14.47 -6.50
CA ASP A 355 14.59 -13.32 -6.64
C ASP A 355 15.17 -12.00 -6.07
N ALA A 356 16.50 -11.94 -5.94
CA ALA A 356 17.34 -10.74 -5.87
C ALA A 356 17.05 -9.69 -4.76
N CYS A 357 18.01 -9.57 -3.83
CA CYS A 357 18.35 -8.28 -3.20
C CYS A 357 19.17 -7.37 -4.14
N GLU A 358 19.52 -7.82 -5.35
CA GLU A 358 20.06 -6.97 -6.39
C GLU A 358 18.91 -6.27 -7.14
N VAL A 359 18.83 -4.95 -7.00
CA VAL A 359 18.34 -4.15 -8.11
C VAL A 359 19.24 -4.50 -9.29
N ASP A 360 18.72 -5.09 -10.35
CA ASP A 360 19.48 -5.29 -11.59
C ASP A 360 19.87 -3.92 -12.18
N LEU A 361 21.00 -3.39 -11.72
CA LEU A 361 21.58 -2.13 -12.16
C LEU A 361 22.16 -2.22 -13.58
N SER A 362 22.27 -3.41 -14.17
CA SER A 362 22.73 -3.57 -15.55
C SER A 362 21.78 -2.88 -16.54
N THR A 363 20.48 -2.89 -16.23
CA THR A 363 19.46 -2.14 -16.99
C THR A 363 19.61 -0.61 -16.85
N PHE A 364 20.13 -0.11 -15.72
CA PHE A 364 20.42 1.31 -15.52
C PHE A 364 21.66 1.75 -16.32
N SER A 365 22.70 0.90 -16.40
CA SER A 365 23.93 1.19 -17.17
C SER A 365 23.66 1.27 -18.68
N ALA A 366 22.82 0.40 -19.22
CA ALA A 366 22.45 0.40 -20.65
C ALA A 366 21.73 1.71 -21.07
N THR A 367 20.91 2.27 -20.18
CA THR A 367 20.11 3.47 -20.46
C THR A 367 20.93 4.77 -20.36
N LEU A 368 21.95 4.79 -19.50
CA LEU A 368 22.89 5.91 -19.37
C LEU A 368 23.87 6.00 -20.55
N HIS A 369 24.37 4.87 -21.06
CA HIS A 369 25.26 4.84 -22.23
C HIS A 369 24.55 5.23 -23.54
N ALA A 370 23.26 4.92 -23.68
CA ALA A 370 22.47 5.34 -24.84
C ALA A 370 22.24 6.86 -24.92
N ARG A 371 22.28 7.58 -23.78
CA ARG A 371 22.13 9.04 -23.73
C ARG A 371 23.45 9.81 -23.80
N GLY A 372 24.57 9.20 -23.45
CA GLY A 372 25.91 9.80 -23.55
C GLY A 372 26.53 9.77 -24.96
N ALA A 373 25.97 8.97 -25.88
CA ALA A 373 26.45 8.87 -27.26
C ALA A 373 25.70 9.79 -28.24
N ALA A 374 24.74 10.58 -27.75
CA ALA A 374 23.90 11.47 -28.56
C ALA A 374 23.97 12.95 -28.13
N SER A 375 25.09 13.38 -27.53
CA SER A 375 25.40 14.80 -27.27
C SER A 375 26.67 15.23 -27.99
#